data_AF-A0A6N2WFE6-F1
#
_entry.id   AF-A0A6N2WFE6-F1
#
_cell.length_a   1.000
_cell.length_b   1.000
_cell.length_c   1.000
_cell.angle_alpha   90.00
_cell.angle_beta   90.00
_cell.angle_gamma   90.00
#
_symmetry.space_group_name_H-M   'P 1'
#
loop_
_entity.id
_entity.type
_entity.pdbx_description
1 polymer ?
#
loop_
_entity_poly.entity_id
_entity_poly.type
_entity_poly.pdbx_seq_one_letter_code
_entity_poly.pdbx_strand_id
1 'polypeptide(L)'
;MSEQELRKLQIYISKRSKGQTDEQVINHITKINNKTPLTQEEWHELIFPSCNNGYVEILRFILSNIQCLNNVKEYMRHTVYGRNKNINDERIEILKEFMKYLTDNKEECLNETMIYAAWFGETRIVKFLIENGANKEYKTQNGLGLLECSERVEKLFEDSSLKEFIENNQ
;
A
#
# COMPACT_ATOMS: atom_id res chain seq x y z
N MET A 1 -9.26 -13.62 -18.92
CA MET A 1 -9.16 -12.65 -20.04
C MET A 1 -7.73 -12.67 -20.60
N SER A 2 -7.46 -12.01 -21.73
CA SER A 2 -6.08 -11.87 -22.24
C SER A 2 -5.25 -10.92 -21.35
N GLU A 3 -3.93 -11.06 -21.35
CA GLU A 3 -3.02 -10.18 -20.60
C GLU A 3 -3.21 -8.70 -20.97
N GLN A 4 -3.47 -8.42 -22.25
CA GLN A 4 -3.71 -7.06 -22.72
C GLN A 4 -5.03 -6.49 -22.18
N GLU A 5 -6.07 -7.31 -22.03
CA GLU A 5 -7.34 -6.90 -21.42
C GLU A 5 -7.19 -6.66 -19.93
N LEU A 6 -6.46 -7.52 -19.22
CA LEU A 6 -6.16 -7.36 -17.79
C LEU A 6 -5.41 -6.06 -17.56
N ARG A 7 -4.38 -5.79 -18.37
CA ARG A 7 -3.62 -4.54 -18.30
C ARG A 7 -4.49 -3.31 -18.56
N LYS A 8 -5.43 -3.38 -19.51
CA LYS A 8 -6.39 -2.28 -19.73
C LYS A 8 -7.28 -2.06 -18.52
N LEU A 9 -7.72 -3.13 -17.85
CA LEU A 9 -8.51 -3.04 -16.62
C LEU A 9 -7.70 -2.44 -15.46
N GLN A 10 -6.45 -2.85 -15.26
CA GLN A 10 -5.55 -2.26 -14.27
C GLN A 10 -5.32 -0.75 -14.53
N ILE A 11 -5.15 -0.36 -15.80
CA ILE A 11 -5.01 1.05 -16.19
C ILE A 11 -6.32 1.81 -15.91
N TYR A 12 -7.47 1.21 -16.20
CA TYR A 12 -8.78 1.81 -15.93
C TYR A 12 -9.01 2.07 -14.44
N ILE A 13 -8.54 1.16 -13.56
CA ILE A 13 -8.60 1.36 -12.11
C ILE A 13 -7.62 2.46 -11.67
N SER A 14 -6.36 2.41 -12.13
CA SER A 14 -5.30 3.32 -11.65
C SER A 14 -5.44 4.75 -12.17
N LYS A 15 -5.73 4.94 -13.47
CA LYS A 15 -5.79 6.26 -14.13
C LYS A 15 -7.23 6.75 -14.25
N ARG A 16 -7.83 7.07 -13.11
CA ARG A 16 -9.20 7.60 -13.06
C ARG A 16 -9.33 8.88 -13.88
N SER A 17 -10.37 8.96 -14.70
CA SER A 17 -10.75 10.23 -15.31
C SER A 17 -11.30 11.18 -14.25
N LYS A 18 -11.21 12.49 -14.48
CA LYS A 18 -11.72 13.50 -13.55
C LYS A 18 -13.22 13.28 -13.30
N GLY A 19 -13.58 12.97 -12.06
CA GLY A 19 -14.97 12.74 -11.64
C GLY A 19 -15.45 11.29 -11.70
N GLN A 20 -14.60 10.33 -12.05
CA GLN A 20 -14.94 8.91 -11.99
C GLN A 20 -15.07 8.43 -10.54
N THR A 21 -16.22 7.86 -10.18
CA THR A 21 -16.50 7.38 -8.82
C THR A 21 -16.08 5.94 -8.60
N ASP A 22 -15.91 5.54 -7.33
CA ASP A 22 -15.63 4.16 -6.93
C ASP A 22 -16.70 3.19 -7.46
N GLU A 23 -17.97 3.60 -7.36
CA GLU A 23 -19.11 2.85 -7.88
C GLU A 23 -19.00 2.60 -9.39
N GLN A 24 -18.60 3.61 -10.18
CA GLN A 24 -18.41 3.44 -11.62
C GLN A 24 -17.30 2.43 -11.94
N VAL A 25 -16.21 2.45 -11.17
CA VAL A 25 -15.12 1.47 -11.34
C VAL A 25 -15.59 0.07 -10.97
N ILE A 26 -16.25 -0.08 -9.83
CA ILE A 26 -16.78 -1.37 -9.35
C ILE A 26 -17.80 -1.93 -10.35
N ASN A 27 -18.71 -1.10 -10.86
CA ASN A 27 -19.67 -1.50 -11.89
C ASN A 27 -18.98 -1.94 -13.19
N HIS A 28 -17.88 -1.29 -13.57
CA HIS A 28 -17.10 -1.69 -14.74
C HIS A 28 -16.43 -3.06 -14.54
N ILE A 29 -15.76 -3.28 -13.39
CA ILE A 29 -15.16 -4.58 -13.05
C ILE A 29 -16.23 -5.67 -13.03
N THR A 30 -17.38 -5.40 -12.38
CA THR A 30 -18.52 -6.33 -12.30
C THR A 30 -19.05 -6.69 -13.68
N LYS A 31 -19.20 -5.72 -14.58
CA LYS A 31 -19.65 -5.96 -15.96
C LYS A 31 -18.67 -6.83 -16.74
N ILE A 32 -17.36 -6.67 -16.52
CA ILE A 32 -16.33 -7.54 -17.12
C ILE A 32 -16.45 -8.95 -16.55
N ASN A 33 -16.47 -9.10 -15.22
CA ASN A 33 -16.55 -10.37 -14.53
C ASN A 33 -17.82 -11.18 -14.90
N ASN A 34 -18.96 -10.51 -15.08
CA ASN A 34 -20.20 -11.17 -15.50
C ASN A 34 -20.16 -11.69 -16.95
N LYS A 35 -19.34 -11.10 -17.82
CA LYS A 35 -19.18 -11.58 -19.21
C LYS A 35 -18.14 -12.70 -19.29
N THR A 36 -17.02 -12.48 -18.61
CA THR A 36 -15.89 -13.41 -18.56
C THR A 36 -15.40 -13.41 -17.11
N PRO A 37 -15.77 -14.43 -16.31
CA PRO A 37 -15.35 -14.49 -14.91
C PRO A 37 -13.85 -14.39 -14.76
N LEU A 38 -13.43 -13.49 -13.86
CA LEU A 38 -12.03 -13.30 -13.52
C LEU A 38 -11.53 -14.48 -12.69
N THR A 39 -10.34 -14.95 -13.01
CA THR A 39 -9.66 -15.97 -12.20
C THR A 39 -9.19 -15.38 -10.86
N GLN A 40 -8.82 -16.23 -9.91
CA GLN A 40 -8.24 -15.75 -8.65
C GLN A 40 -6.94 -14.98 -8.88
N GLU A 41 -6.10 -15.43 -9.82
CA GLU A 41 -4.88 -14.71 -10.20
C GLU A 41 -5.19 -13.32 -10.76
N GLU A 42 -6.20 -13.21 -11.64
CA GLU A 42 -6.61 -11.92 -12.20
C GLU A 42 -7.16 -10.98 -11.11
N TRP A 43 -7.92 -11.50 -10.13
CA TRP A 43 -8.36 -10.69 -8.99
C TRP A 43 -7.19 -10.16 -8.16
N HIS A 44 -6.16 -10.97 -7.92
CA HIS A 44 -4.94 -10.55 -7.21
C HIS A 44 -4.21 -9.43 -7.97
N GLU A 45 -4.16 -9.51 -9.30
CA GLU A 45 -3.56 -8.48 -10.15
C GLU A 45 -4.29 -7.14 -10.13
N LEU A 46 -5.58 -7.11 -9.76
CA LEU A 46 -6.35 -5.86 -9.61
C LEU A 46 -6.08 -5.14 -8.27
N ILE A 47 -5.40 -5.78 -7.31
CA ILE A 47 -5.06 -5.16 -6.01
C ILE A 47 -4.11 -3.96 -6.19
N PHE A 48 -3.04 -4.14 -6.99
CA PHE A 48 -1.97 -3.14 -7.12
C PHE A 48 -2.46 -1.73 -7.51
N PRO A 49 -3.33 -1.56 -8.53
CA PRO A 49 -3.91 -0.25 -8.85
C PRO A 49 -4.60 0.47 -7.69
N SER A 50 -5.15 -0.27 -6.72
CA SER A 50 -5.88 0.31 -5.59
C SER A 50 -4.95 0.78 -4.47
N CYS A 51 -3.86 0.05 -4.24
CA CYS A 51 -2.91 0.27 -3.15
C CYS A 51 -2.29 1.68 -3.17
N ASN A 52 -1.51 2.02 -4.20
CA ASN A 52 -0.74 3.26 -4.21
C ASN A 52 -1.63 4.51 -4.37
N ASN A 53 -2.83 4.35 -4.94
CA ASN A 53 -3.78 5.44 -5.15
C ASN A 53 -4.75 5.65 -3.98
N GLY A 54 -4.71 4.81 -2.93
CA GLY A 54 -5.62 4.96 -1.80
C GLY A 54 -7.08 4.62 -2.12
N TYR A 55 -7.35 3.75 -3.09
CA TYR A 55 -8.72 3.39 -3.47
C TYR A 55 -9.32 2.31 -2.54
N VAL A 56 -9.66 2.71 -1.31
CA VAL A 56 -10.10 1.82 -0.22
C VAL A 56 -11.33 0.99 -0.61
N GLU A 57 -12.38 1.61 -1.16
CA GLU A 57 -13.63 0.88 -1.47
C GLU A 57 -13.47 -0.07 -2.65
N ILE A 58 -12.67 0.28 -3.66
CA ILE A 58 -12.34 -0.66 -4.74
C ILE A 58 -11.54 -1.84 -4.17
N LEU A 59 -10.55 -1.59 -3.31
CA LEU A 59 -9.77 -2.66 -2.69
C LEU A 59 -10.68 -3.62 -1.93
N ARG A 60 -11.60 -3.10 -1.09
CA ARG A 60 -12.56 -3.93 -0.35
C ARG A 60 -13.42 -4.79 -1.28
N PHE A 61 -13.91 -4.20 -2.38
CA PHE A 61 -14.65 -4.95 -3.39
C PHE A 61 -13.80 -6.05 -4.02
N ILE A 62 -12.55 -5.76 -4.42
CA ILE A 62 -11.63 -6.76 -4.98
C ILE A 62 -11.37 -7.88 -3.97
N LEU A 63 -11.04 -7.55 -2.72
CA LEU A 63 -10.78 -8.52 -1.66
C LEU A 63 -11.99 -9.43 -1.38
N SER A 64 -13.22 -8.91 -1.47
CA SER A 64 -14.44 -9.71 -1.31
C SER A 64 -14.63 -10.79 -2.40
N ASN A 65 -13.91 -10.70 -3.51
CA ASN A 65 -13.92 -11.69 -4.61
C ASN A 65 -12.70 -12.64 -4.57
N ILE A 66 -11.80 -12.48 -3.58
CA ILE A 66 -10.63 -13.32 -3.39
C ILE A 66 -10.90 -14.35 -2.28
N GLN A 67 -10.74 -15.63 -2.61
CA GLN A 67 -10.99 -16.73 -1.68
C GLN A 67 -9.85 -16.91 -0.67
N CYS A 68 -8.61 -16.73 -1.11
CA CYS A 68 -7.42 -16.83 -0.27
C CYS A 68 -6.40 -15.79 -0.72
N LEU A 69 -6.08 -14.85 0.18
CA LEU A 69 -5.13 -13.79 -0.11
C LEU A 69 -3.71 -14.29 0.14
N ASN A 70 -2.86 -14.21 -0.88
CA ASN A 70 -1.42 -14.45 -0.77
C ASN A 70 -0.63 -13.12 -0.91
N ASN A 71 0.69 -13.16 -0.74
CA ASN A 71 1.58 -12.04 -1.04
C ASN A 71 1.26 -10.70 -0.33
N VAL A 72 0.61 -10.74 0.84
CA VAL A 72 0.19 -9.56 1.63
C VAL A 72 1.34 -8.56 1.83
N LYS A 73 2.55 -9.07 2.11
CA LYS A 73 3.78 -8.29 2.26
C LYS A 73 4.09 -7.42 1.04
N GLU A 74 3.89 -7.95 -0.17
CA GLU A 74 4.12 -7.20 -1.40
C GLU A 74 3.07 -6.11 -1.60
N TYR A 75 1.80 -6.39 -1.29
CA TYR A 75 0.74 -5.39 -1.36
C TYR A 75 0.94 -4.25 -0.35
N MET A 76 1.38 -4.56 0.88
CA MET A 76 1.69 -3.55 1.89
C MET A 76 2.86 -2.66 1.45
N ARG A 77 3.95 -3.24 0.94
CA ARG A 77 5.08 -2.48 0.38
C ARG A 77 4.65 -1.60 -0.80
N HIS A 78 3.83 -2.13 -1.70
CA HIS A 78 3.32 -1.37 -2.85
C HIS A 78 2.42 -0.20 -2.43
N THR A 79 1.65 -0.35 -1.34
CA THR A 79 0.78 0.70 -0.79
C THR A 79 1.56 1.95 -0.38
N VAL A 80 2.79 1.78 0.11
CA VAL A 80 3.64 2.87 0.59
C VAL A 80 4.71 3.29 -0.43
N TYR A 81 4.61 2.81 -1.67
CA TYR A 81 5.61 3.10 -2.71
C TYR A 81 5.43 4.51 -3.28
N GLY A 82 6.43 5.37 -3.04
CA GLY A 82 6.44 6.74 -3.52
C GLY A 82 5.82 7.73 -2.54
N ARG A 83 6.34 8.97 -2.59
CA ARG A 83 5.92 10.06 -1.71
C ARG A 83 4.62 10.70 -2.21
N ASN A 84 3.55 10.62 -1.42
CA ASN A 84 2.28 11.31 -1.57
C ASN A 84 1.56 11.48 -0.21
N LYS A 85 1.97 12.50 0.55
CA LYS A 85 1.42 12.78 1.88
C LYS A 85 -0.09 13.05 1.91
N ASN A 86 -0.66 13.49 0.78
CA ASN A 86 -2.06 13.88 0.68
C ASN A 86 -3.03 12.70 0.78
N ILE A 87 -2.55 11.47 0.57
CA ILE A 87 -3.38 10.26 0.60
C ILE A 87 -2.95 9.28 1.69
N ASN A 88 -2.23 9.77 2.70
CA ASN A 88 -1.72 8.92 3.77
C ASN A 88 -2.82 8.26 4.59
N ASP A 89 -3.97 8.93 4.75
CA ASP A 89 -5.10 8.36 5.47
C ASP A 89 -5.73 7.19 4.70
N GLU A 90 -5.92 7.36 3.41
CA GLU A 90 -6.40 6.30 2.53
C GLU A 90 -5.42 5.13 2.45
N ARG A 91 -4.11 5.41 2.34
CA ARG A 91 -3.07 4.36 2.39
C ARG A 91 -3.05 3.64 3.74
N ILE A 92 -3.27 4.34 4.85
CA ILE A 92 -3.40 3.72 6.18
C ILE A 92 -4.62 2.80 6.24
N GLU A 93 -5.77 3.21 5.69
CA GLU A 93 -6.95 2.35 5.61
C GLU A 93 -6.68 1.09 4.77
N ILE A 94 -5.94 1.21 3.66
CA ILE A 94 -5.49 0.05 2.88
C ILE A 94 -4.58 -0.87 3.70
N LEU A 95 -3.61 -0.32 4.44
CA LEU A 95 -2.74 -1.11 5.31
C LEU A 95 -3.54 -1.84 6.40
N LYS A 96 -4.56 -1.20 6.98
CA LYS A 96 -5.47 -1.83 7.95
C LYS A 96 -6.24 -3.01 7.33
N GLU A 97 -6.67 -2.90 6.07
CA GLU A 97 -7.29 -4.04 5.37
C GLU A 97 -6.31 -5.20 5.23
N PHE A 98 -5.07 -4.96 4.81
CA PHE A 98 -4.06 -6.01 4.67
C PHE A 98 -3.60 -6.61 5.99
N MET A 99 -3.51 -5.82 7.07
CA MET A 99 -3.13 -6.29 8.39
C MET A 99 -4.04 -7.40 8.94
N LYS A 100 -5.30 -7.47 8.49
CA LYS A 100 -6.25 -8.54 8.86
C LYS A 100 -5.81 -9.93 8.36
N TYR A 101 -4.94 -9.98 7.36
CA TYR A 101 -4.45 -11.20 6.73
C TYR A 101 -3.01 -11.57 7.13
N LEU A 102 -2.38 -10.77 8.01
CA LEU A 102 -1.04 -11.09 8.53
C LEU A 102 -1.14 -12.23 9.54
N THR A 103 -0.26 -13.21 9.40
CA THR A 103 -0.14 -14.36 10.31
C THR A 103 1.20 -14.28 11.06
N ASP A 104 1.99 -15.34 11.09
CA ASP A 104 3.19 -15.48 11.93
C ASP A 104 4.32 -14.49 11.57
N ASN A 105 4.28 -13.89 10.38
CA ASN A 105 5.28 -12.94 9.88
C ASN A 105 4.88 -11.47 10.04
N LYS A 106 3.91 -11.17 10.93
CA LYS A 106 3.38 -9.81 11.13
C LYS A 106 4.49 -8.78 11.37
N GLU A 107 5.36 -9.00 12.36
CA GLU A 107 6.40 -8.02 12.71
C GLU A 107 7.35 -7.74 11.54
N GLU A 108 7.86 -8.77 10.87
CA GLU A 108 8.74 -8.63 9.71
C GLU A 108 8.08 -7.82 8.60
N CYS A 109 6.81 -8.11 8.31
CA CYS A 109 6.04 -7.39 7.30
C CYS A 109 5.85 -5.90 7.65
N LEU A 110 5.55 -5.60 8.92
CA LEU A 110 5.43 -4.22 9.40
C LEU A 110 6.77 -3.48 9.35
N ASN A 111 7.85 -4.12 9.80
CA ASN A 111 9.20 -3.58 9.81
C ASN A 111 9.65 -3.15 8.42
N GLU A 112 9.50 -4.01 7.43
CA GLU A 112 9.88 -3.66 6.07
C GLU A 112 8.97 -2.60 5.47
N THR A 113 7.65 -2.70 5.66
CA THR A 113 6.71 -1.67 5.18
C THR A 113 7.07 -0.31 5.78
N MET A 114 7.50 -0.29 7.06
CA MET A 114 7.95 0.91 7.76
C MET A 114 9.21 1.50 7.12
N ILE A 115 10.21 0.69 6.78
CA ILE A 115 11.42 1.17 6.10
C ILE A 115 11.09 1.74 4.72
N TYR A 116 10.19 1.12 3.95
CA TYR A 116 9.75 1.67 2.66
C TYR A 116 9.02 3.00 2.82
N ALA A 117 8.09 3.11 3.77
CA ALA A 117 7.42 4.38 4.07
C ALA A 117 8.41 5.47 4.51
N ALA A 118 9.37 5.11 5.37
CA ALA A 118 10.42 6.00 5.84
C ALA A 118 11.32 6.47 4.70
N TRP A 119 11.67 5.60 3.75
CA TRP A 119 12.48 5.94 2.58
C TRP A 119 11.86 7.05 1.71
N PHE A 120 10.52 7.13 1.67
CA PHE A 120 9.79 8.17 0.96
C PHE A 120 9.39 9.36 1.86
N GLY A 121 9.73 9.33 3.14
CA GLY A 121 9.42 10.38 4.11
C GLY A 121 7.94 10.41 4.54
N GLU A 122 7.24 9.28 4.45
CA GLU A 122 5.84 9.16 4.87
C GLU A 122 5.70 9.01 6.40
N THR A 123 6.11 10.05 7.12
CA THR A 123 6.21 10.06 8.59
C THR A 123 4.92 9.63 9.29
N ARG A 124 3.74 10.00 8.76
CA ARG A 124 2.44 9.58 9.32
C ARG A 124 2.22 8.08 9.22
N ILE A 125 2.58 7.47 8.09
CA ILE A 125 2.51 6.01 7.88
C ILE A 125 3.53 5.31 8.79
N VAL A 126 4.75 5.85 8.92
CA VAL A 126 5.78 5.31 9.83
C VAL A 126 5.26 5.25 11.28
N LYS A 127 4.68 6.34 11.78
CA LYS A 127 4.07 6.40 13.13
C LYS A 127 2.99 5.33 13.29
N PHE A 128 2.07 5.25 12.34
CA PHE A 128 1.00 4.23 12.34
C PHE A 128 1.56 2.80 12.40
N LEU A 129 2.61 2.49 11.63
CA LEU A 129 3.21 1.17 11.62
C LEU A 129 3.88 0.82 12.96
N ILE A 130 4.57 1.77 13.59
CA ILE A 130 5.17 1.60 14.94
C ILE A 130 4.08 1.35 15.98
N GLU A 131 3.00 2.15 15.96
CA GLU A 131 1.83 1.96 16.84
C GLU A 131 1.18 0.58 16.70
N ASN A 132 1.35 -0.08 15.55
CA ASN A 132 0.82 -1.42 15.26
C ASN A 132 1.83 -2.56 15.41
N GLY A 133 3.03 -2.27 15.95
CA GLY A 133 4.03 -3.27 16.33
C GLY A 133 5.25 -3.35 15.41
N ALA A 134 5.48 -2.37 14.52
CA ALA A 134 6.77 -2.27 13.84
C ALA A 134 7.87 -1.89 14.85
N ASN A 135 9.00 -2.58 14.79
CA ASN A 135 10.18 -2.30 15.58
C ASN A 135 10.93 -1.08 15.00
N LYS A 136 10.92 0.03 15.73
CA LYS A 136 11.61 1.29 15.35
C LYS A 136 13.13 1.12 15.18
N GLU A 137 13.74 0.13 15.84
CA GLU A 137 15.17 -0.19 15.76
C GLU A 137 15.50 -1.19 14.63
N TYR A 138 14.51 -1.62 13.85
CA TYR A 138 14.72 -2.56 12.75
C TYR A 138 15.70 -1.98 11.71
N LYS A 139 16.61 -2.84 11.28
CA LYS A 139 17.53 -2.58 10.17
C LYS A 139 17.43 -3.69 9.14
N THR A 140 17.38 -3.28 7.87
CA THR A 140 17.49 -4.23 6.75
C THR A 140 18.87 -4.89 6.73
N GLN A 141 19.04 -5.93 5.90
CA GLN A 141 20.34 -6.59 5.70
C GLN A 141 21.46 -5.65 5.24
N ASN A 142 21.11 -4.55 4.58
CA ASN A 142 22.06 -3.52 4.14
C ASN A 142 22.29 -2.42 5.18
N GLY A 143 21.79 -2.60 6.41
CA GLY A 143 21.94 -1.64 7.51
C GLY A 143 20.98 -0.45 7.47
N LEU A 144 20.10 -0.36 6.46
CA LEU A 144 19.11 0.73 6.36
C LEU A 144 18.06 0.61 7.49
N GLY A 145 18.00 1.61 8.37
CA GLY A 145 16.99 1.79 9.41
C GLY A 145 16.28 3.15 9.32
N LEU A 146 15.51 3.50 10.35
CA LEU A 146 14.76 4.76 10.38
C LEU A 146 15.65 6.00 10.37
N LEU A 147 16.79 5.97 11.08
CA LEU A 147 17.71 7.11 11.15
C LEU A 147 18.29 7.42 9.77
N GLU A 148 18.83 6.41 9.08
CA GLU A 148 19.41 6.56 7.74
C GLU A 148 18.36 7.04 6.72
N CYS A 149 17.12 6.54 6.81
CA CYS A 149 16.00 7.05 6.01
C CYS A 149 15.68 8.52 6.33
N SER A 150 15.71 8.92 7.61
CA SER A 150 15.37 10.27 8.03
C SER A 150 16.38 11.32 7.54
N GLU A 151 17.68 11.03 7.62
CA GLU A 151 18.75 11.90 7.11
C GLU A 151 18.66 12.07 5.59
N ARG A 152 18.36 10.97 4.89
CA ARG A 152 18.10 10.99 3.45
C ARG A 152 16.92 11.90 3.11
N VAL A 153 15.81 11.74 3.82
CA VAL A 153 14.57 12.49 3.56
C VAL A 153 14.77 13.97 3.85
N GLU A 154 15.44 14.30 4.94
CA GLU A 154 15.83 15.69 5.29
C GLU A 154 16.67 16.29 4.15
N LYS A 155 17.69 15.58 3.65
CA LYS A 155 18.57 16.07 2.59
C LYS A 155 17.90 16.19 1.22
N LEU A 156 17.02 15.26 0.85
CA LEU A 156 16.43 15.22 -0.49
C LEU A 156 15.11 15.98 -0.62
N PHE A 157 14.33 16.00 0.45
CA PHE A 157 12.98 16.56 0.44
C PHE A 157 12.83 17.77 1.38
N GLU A 158 13.91 18.21 2.02
CA GLU A 158 13.91 19.31 2.99
C GLU A 158 12.86 19.09 4.09
N ASP A 159 12.74 17.84 4.54
CA ASP A 159 11.69 17.37 5.43
C ASP A 159 12.28 16.68 6.66
N SER A 160 12.36 17.41 7.78
CA SER A 160 12.88 16.93 9.06
C SER A 160 11.85 16.13 9.87
N SER A 161 10.60 16.00 9.41
CA SER A 161 9.49 15.45 10.22
C SER A 161 9.79 14.06 10.80
N LEU A 162 10.45 13.19 10.02
CA LEU A 162 10.79 11.84 10.47
C LEU A 162 11.93 11.85 11.48
N LYS A 163 12.94 12.71 11.26
CA LYS A 163 14.09 12.85 12.14
C LYS A 163 13.68 13.42 13.49
N GLU A 164 12.88 14.49 13.48
CA GLU A 164 12.28 15.07 14.69
C GLU A 164 11.43 14.03 15.44
N PHE A 165 10.68 13.19 14.72
CA PHE A 165 9.93 12.11 15.36
C PHE A 165 10.86 11.11 16.07
N ILE A 166 11.95 10.69 15.42
CA ILE A 166 12.91 9.75 16.01
C ILE A 166 13.57 10.36 17.25
N GLU A 167 14.07 11.59 17.16
CA GLU A 167 14.76 12.30 18.26
C GLU A 167 13.85 12.52 19.48
N ASN A 168 12.56 12.83 19.26
CA ASN A 168 11.59 13.04 20.33
C ASN A 168 11.08 11.74 20.98
N ASN A 169 11.40 10.57 20.42
CA ASN A 169 10.93 9.26 20.90
C ASN A 169 12.11 8.33 21.26
N GLN A 170 13.28 8.89 21.58
CA GLN A 170 14.44 8.18 22.14
C GLN A 170 14.31 7.97 23.65
#